data_AF-A0A4R8FKR0-F1
#
_entry.id   AF-A0A4R8FKR0-F1
#
_cell.length_a   1.000
_cell.length_b   1.000
_cell.length_c   1.000
_cell.angle_alpha   90.00
_cell.angle_beta   90.00
_cell.angle_gamma   90.00
#
_symmetry.space_group_name_H-M   'P 1'
#
loop_
_entity.id
_entity.type
_entity.pdbx_description
1 polymer ?
#
loop_
_entity_poly.entity_id
_entity_poly.type
_entity_poly.pdbx_seq_one_letter_code
_entity_poly.pdbx_strand_id
1 'polypeptide(L)'
;MYQRTIPHSMLDASLCPPPSPDVIRIAFRKDGSAWCYELPKRPFCGLSSIRFTEILDDFSYALQARKGNSTNALYLEPGERTAHAMWLDAHAEALERDAKLARTLARRLAG
;
A
#
# COMPACT_ATOMS: atom_id res chain seq x y z
N MET A 1 0.61 -4.02 -21.10
CA MET A 1 1.01 -3.17 -19.96
C MET A 1 -0.19 -2.31 -19.59
N TYR A 2 -0.80 -2.51 -18.42
CA TYR A 2 -1.88 -1.63 -17.97
C TYR A 2 -1.29 -0.29 -17.56
N GLN A 3 -1.60 0.75 -18.33
CA GLN A 3 -1.25 2.12 -18.01
C GLN A 3 -2.22 2.57 -16.90
N ARG A 4 -1.83 2.35 -15.64
CA ARG A 4 -2.67 2.71 -14.48
C ARG A 4 -2.74 4.25 -14.41
N THR A 5 -3.90 4.80 -14.77
CA THR A 5 -4.35 6.12 -14.31
C THR A 5 -4.36 6.10 -12.79
N ILE A 6 -4.01 7.24 -12.18
CA ILE A 6 -3.68 7.42 -10.75
C ILE A 6 -4.48 6.50 -9.80
N PRO A 7 -3.80 5.77 -8.88
CA PRO A 7 -4.45 4.92 -7.89
C PRO A 7 -5.60 5.55 -7.10
N HIS A 8 -6.57 4.72 -6.71
CA HIS A 8 -7.87 5.14 -6.14
C HIS A 8 -7.75 5.88 -4.79
N SER A 9 -6.62 5.73 -4.12
CA SER A 9 -6.34 6.19 -2.76
C SER A 9 -5.50 7.47 -2.73
N MET A 10 -5.17 8.04 -3.89
CA MET A 10 -4.34 9.24 -4.00
C MET A 10 -5.18 10.50 -4.09
N LEU A 11 -4.72 11.54 -3.39
CA LEU A 11 -5.36 12.85 -3.35
C LEU A 11 -4.43 13.89 -3.98
N ASP A 12 -5.01 14.90 -4.64
CA ASP A 12 -4.26 16.10 -5.02
C ASP A 12 -3.66 16.72 -3.75
N ALA A 13 -2.39 17.11 -3.80
CA ALA A 13 -1.67 17.64 -2.63
C ALA A 13 -2.37 18.85 -1.99
N SER A 14 -3.11 19.63 -2.77
CA SER A 14 -3.89 20.78 -2.28
C SER A 14 -5.09 20.37 -1.41
N LEU A 15 -5.58 19.14 -1.57
CA LEU A 15 -6.71 18.58 -0.84
C LEU A 15 -6.27 17.71 0.35
N CYS A 16 -4.96 17.51 0.52
CA CYS A 16 -4.45 16.69 1.61
C CYS A 16 -4.56 17.48 2.93
N PRO A 17 -5.26 16.97 3.96
CA PRO A 17 -5.33 17.61 5.26
C PRO A 17 -3.92 17.72 5.89
N PRO A 18 -3.69 18.33 7.05
CA PRO A 18 -2.43 18.13 7.78
C PRO A 18 -2.24 16.62 8.09
N PRO A 19 -1.02 16.06 7.98
CA PRO A 19 -0.81 14.64 8.21
C PRO A 19 -1.12 14.29 9.67
N SER A 20 -1.96 13.28 9.87
CA SER A 20 -2.18 12.71 11.20
C SER A 20 -0.88 12.09 11.73
N PRO A 21 -0.61 12.14 13.05
CA PRO A 21 0.56 11.47 13.63
C PRO A 21 0.56 9.96 13.40
N ASP A 22 -0.58 9.35 13.08
CA ASP A 22 -0.73 7.90 12.90
C ASP A 22 -0.58 7.43 11.44
N VAL A 23 -0.27 8.34 10.52
CA VAL A 23 -0.08 8.01 9.10
C VAL A 23 1.33 8.34 8.63
N ILE A 24 1.74 7.66 7.57
CA ILE A 24 2.89 7.95 6.73
C ILE A 24 2.35 8.62 5.47
N ARG A 25 2.82 9.84 5.19
CA ARG A 25 2.44 10.56 3.97
C ARG A 25 3.58 10.55 2.96
N ILE A 26 3.28 10.06 1.76
CA ILE A 26 4.18 10.14 0.61
C ILE A 26 3.66 11.24 -0.32
N ALA A 27 4.38 12.37 -0.35
CA ALA A 27 4.12 13.43 -1.32
C ALA A 27 5.01 13.24 -2.55
N PHE A 28 4.44 13.39 -3.75
CA PHE A 28 5.17 13.25 -5.01
C PHE A 28 4.57 14.13 -6.11
N ARG A 29 5.27 14.23 -7.24
CA ARG A 29 4.78 14.94 -8.44
C ARG A 29 4.59 13.96 -9.58
N LYS A 30 3.48 14.08 -10.30
CA LYS A 30 3.19 13.30 -11.51
C LYS A 30 2.38 14.16 -12.48
N ASP A 31 2.78 14.12 -13.76
CA ASP A 31 2.10 14.83 -14.85
C ASP A 31 1.92 16.34 -14.60
N GLY A 32 2.90 16.97 -13.93
CA GLY A 32 2.86 18.39 -13.57
C GLY A 32 2.06 18.74 -12.32
N SER A 33 1.31 17.79 -11.75
CA SER A 33 0.52 17.97 -10.53
C SER A 33 1.20 17.37 -9.30
N ALA A 34 0.93 17.95 -8.13
CA ALA A 34 1.39 17.42 -6.85
C ALA A 34 0.32 16.51 -6.25
N TRP A 35 0.73 15.35 -5.75
CA TRP A 35 -0.14 14.32 -5.19
C TRP A 35 0.36 13.91 -3.82
N CYS A 36 -0.54 13.42 -2.98
CA CYS A 36 -0.19 12.72 -1.75
C CYS A 36 -0.89 11.36 -1.67
N TYR A 37 -0.20 10.42 -1.03
CA TYR A 37 -0.74 9.15 -0.59
C TYR A 37 -0.51 9.00 0.90
N GLU A 38 -1.50 8.48 1.63
CA GLU A 38 -1.41 8.24 3.07
C GLU A 38 -1.58 6.76 3.40
N LEU A 39 -0.62 6.23 4.15
CA LEU A 39 -0.66 4.89 4.69
C LEU A 39 -0.75 4.96 6.22
N PRO A 40 -1.74 4.35 6.87
CA PRO A 40 -1.68 4.18 8.32
C PRO A 40 -0.39 3.47 8.75
N LYS A 41 0.24 3.90 9.83
CA LYS A 41 1.48 3.27 10.33
C LYS A 41 1.30 1.80 10.69
N ARG A 42 0.05 1.36 10.90
CA ARG A 42 -0.33 -0.02 11.24
C ARG A 42 -1.46 -0.50 10.33
N PRO A 43 -1.46 -1.77 9.92
CA PRO A 43 -2.52 -2.34 9.11
C PRO A 43 -3.83 -2.48 9.88
N PHE A 44 -4.96 -2.41 9.16
CA PHE A 44 -6.27 -2.70 9.73
C PHE A 44 -6.47 -4.21 9.85
N CYS A 45 -7.08 -4.64 10.96
CA CYS A 45 -7.44 -6.04 11.16
C CYS A 45 -8.56 -6.48 10.20
N GLY A 46 -8.52 -7.74 9.77
CA GLY A 46 -9.62 -8.37 9.04
C GLY A 46 -9.73 -8.01 7.54
N LEU A 47 -8.75 -7.31 6.97
CA LEU A 47 -8.68 -7.11 5.52
C LEU A 47 -8.39 -8.42 4.77
N SER A 48 -8.93 -8.55 3.56
CA SER A 48 -8.62 -9.64 2.64
C SER A 48 -7.25 -9.43 1.99
N SER A 49 -6.61 -10.51 1.52
CA SER A 49 -5.35 -10.45 0.76
C SER A 49 -5.42 -9.52 -0.45
N ILE A 50 -6.57 -9.46 -1.13
CA ILE A 50 -6.82 -8.56 -2.26
C ILE A 50 -6.72 -7.08 -1.82
N ARG A 51 -7.37 -6.71 -0.71
CA ARG A 51 -7.31 -5.32 -0.21
C ARG A 51 -5.91 -4.93 0.24
N PHE A 52 -5.17 -5.87 0.85
CA PHE A 52 -3.77 -5.65 1.17
C PHE A 52 -2.92 -5.40 -0.08
N THR A 53 -3.13 -6.21 -1.13
CA THR A 53 -2.43 -6.05 -2.42
C THR A 53 -2.67 -4.67 -3.02
N GLU A 54 -3.93 -4.21 -3.07
CA GLU A 54 -4.27 -2.87 -3.57
C GLU A 54 -3.53 -1.76 -2.81
N ILE A 55 -3.53 -1.82 -1.47
CA ILE A 55 -2.87 -0.81 -0.63
C ILE A 55 -1.35 -0.83 -0.80
N LEU A 56 -0.74 -2.01 -0.83
CA LEU A 56 0.71 -2.18 -1.00
C LEU A 56 1.18 -1.73 -2.40
N ASP A 57 0.38 -2.00 -3.42
CA ASP A 57 0.63 -1.51 -4.79
C ASP A 57 0.58 0.02 -4.84
N ASP A 58 -0.44 0.63 -4.23
CA ASP A 58 -0.63 2.08 -4.21
C ASP A 58 0.51 2.77 -3.45
N PHE A 59 0.92 2.21 -2.31
CA PHE A 59 2.06 2.70 -1.54
C PHE A 59 3.37 2.56 -2.30
N SER A 60 3.63 1.39 -2.90
CA SER A 60 4.82 1.14 -3.71
C SER A 60 4.90 2.09 -4.90
N TYR A 61 3.77 2.33 -5.56
CA TYR A 61 3.67 3.30 -6.62
C TYR A 61 3.97 4.72 -6.12
N ALA A 62 3.43 5.15 -4.97
CA ALA A 62 3.69 6.48 -4.41
C ALA A 62 5.19 6.68 -4.11
N LEU A 63 5.83 5.68 -3.51
CA LEU A 63 7.27 5.69 -3.23
C LEU A 63 8.09 5.81 -4.52
N GLN A 64 7.73 5.04 -5.55
CA GLN A 64 8.40 5.08 -6.86
C GLN A 64 8.17 6.42 -7.57
N ALA A 65 6.95 6.95 -7.54
CA ALA A 65 6.61 8.24 -8.15
C ALA A 65 7.36 9.39 -7.46
N ARG A 66 7.53 9.34 -6.13
CA ARG A 66 8.35 10.29 -5.39
C ARG A 66 9.82 10.23 -5.80
N LYS A 67 10.35 9.00 -5.92
CA LYS A 67 11.74 8.78 -6.36
C LYS A 67 11.95 9.29 -7.79
N GLY A 68 10.96 9.11 -8.67
CA GLY A 68 11.08 9.41 -10.10
C GLY A 68 12.25 8.65 -10.73
N ASN A 69 12.99 9.30 -11.63
CA ASN A 69 14.24 8.77 -12.21
C ASN A 69 15.49 9.05 -11.34
N SER A 70 15.32 9.57 -10.12
CA SER A 70 16.44 9.89 -9.24
C SER A 70 17.05 8.64 -8.62
N THR A 71 18.35 8.65 -8.36
CA THR A 71 19.07 7.60 -7.62
C THR A 71 18.87 7.69 -6.10
N ASN A 72 18.02 8.60 -5.62
CA ASN A 72 17.72 8.73 -4.19
C ASN A 72 17.14 7.43 -3.59
N ALA A 73 17.26 7.31 -2.27
CA ALA A 73 16.67 6.22 -1.50
C ALA A 73 15.15 6.15 -1.72
N LEU A 74 14.61 4.93 -1.87
CA LEU A 74 13.16 4.70 -2.04
C LEU A 74 12.37 5.19 -0.81
N TYR A 75 12.92 4.94 0.38
CA TYR A 75 12.42 5.42 1.65
C TYR A 75 13.23 6.64 2.09
N LEU A 76 12.53 7.73 2.44
CA LEU A 76 13.16 8.94 2.98
C LEU A 76 13.21 8.90 4.50
N GLU A 77 12.17 8.34 5.12
CA GLU A 77 12.07 8.25 6.57
C GLU A 77 12.12 6.80 7.05
N PRO A 78 12.74 6.52 8.21
CA PRO A 78 12.71 5.19 8.82
C PRO A 78 11.28 4.66 9.03
N GLY A 79 10.34 5.56 9.36
CA GLY A 79 8.93 5.21 9.58
C GLY A 79 8.24 4.60 8.36
N GLU A 80 8.63 4.99 7.15
CA GLU A 80 8.08 4.44 5.91
C GLU A 80 8.47 2.97 5.74
N ARG A 81 9.73 2.64 6.02
CA ARG A 81 10.23 1.27 5.93
C ARG A 81 9.55 0.38 6.97
N THR A 82 9.43 0.87 8.21
CA THR A 82 8.76 0.13 9.29
C THR A 82 7.29 -0.11 8.96
N ALA A 83 6.56 0.91 8.50
CA ALA A 83 5.17 0.75 8.10
C ALA A 83 5.03 -0.24 6.95
N HIS A 84 5.86 -0.12 5.90
CA HIS A 84 5.81 -1.06 4.77
C HIS A 84 6.00 -2.51 5.21
N ALA A 85 6.99 -2.77 6.06
CA ALA A 85 7.24 -4.10 6.58
C ALA A 85 6.02 -4.65 7.33
N MET A 86 5.42 -3.86 8.23
CA MET A 86 4.20 -4.28 8.96
C MET A 86 3.02 -4.61 8.04
N TRP A 87 2.84 -3.82 6.98
CA TRP A 87 1.78 -4.07 6.00
C TRP A 87 2.05 -5.32 5.14
N LEU A 88 3.31 -5.58 4.80
CA LEU A 88 3.73 -6.81 4.10
C LEU A 88 3.53 -8.04 4.98
N ASP A 89 3.88 -7.96 6.26
CA ASP A 89 3.68 -9.06 7.21
C ASP A 89 2.19 -9.38 7.36
N ALA A 90 1.34 -8.36 7.57
CA ALA A 90 -0.11 -8.56 7.66
C ALA A 90 -0.73 -9.11 6.36
N HIS A 91 -0.17 -8.74 5.20
CA HIS A 91 -0.58 -9.31 3.92
C HIS A 91 -0.21 -10.80 3.83
N ALA A 92 0.99 -11.18 4.25
CA ALA A 92 1.42 -12.58 4.29
C ALA A 92 0.48 -13.42 5.17
N GLU A 93 0.14 -12.93 6.36
CA GLU A 93 -0.83 -13.60 7.24
C GLU A 93 -2.22 -13.74 6.58
N ALA A 94 -2.66 -12.73 5.84
CA ALA A 94 -3.93 -12.79 5.11
C ALA A 94 -3.91 -13.87 4.02
N LEU A 95 -2.83 -13.94 3.23
CA LEU A 95 -2.63 -14.97 2.22
C LEU A 95 -2.61 -16.38 2.83
N GLU A 96 -1.96 -16.55 3.99
CA GLU A 96 -1.94 -17.83 4.69
C GLU A 96 -3.34 -18.26 5.17
N ARG A 97 -4.12 -17.33 5.72
CA ARG A 97 -5.51 -17.59 6.12
C ARG A 97 -6.36 -17.97 4.92
N ASP A 98 -6.28 -17.22 3.83
CA ASP A 98 -7.04 -17.47 2.61
C ASP A 98 -6.66 -18.83 1.99
N ALA A 99 -5.37 -19.18 1.94
CA ALA A 99 -4.90 -20.47 1.48
C ALA A 99 -5.41 -21.63 2.35
N LYS A 100 -5.42 -21.46 3.69
CA LYS A 100 -5.96 -22.45 4.62
C LYS A 100 -7.46 -22.66 4.41
N LEU A 101 -8.22 -21.58 4.23
CA LEU A 101 -9.65 -21.63 3.94
C LEU A 101 -9.92 -22.35 2.63
N ALA A 102 -9.22 -21.99 1.54
CA ALA A 102 -9.36 -22.62 0.24
C ALA A 102 -9.08 -24.13 0.29
N ARG A 103 -7.99 -24.56 0.96
CA ARG A 103 -7.67 -25.98 1.15
C ARG A 103 -8.73 -26.72 1.96
N THR A 104 -9.25 -26.08 3.01
CA THR A 104 -10.31 -26.67 3.84
C THR A 104 -11.59 -26.89 3.04
N LEU A 105 -11.98 -25.90 2.24
CA LEU A 105 -13.14 -26.00 1.35
C LEU A 105 -12.93 -27.08 0.28
N ALA A 106 -11.76 -27.12 -0.36
CA ALA A 106 -11.43 -28.12 -1.36
C ALA A 106 -11.54 -29.55 -0.79
N ARG A 107 -11.03 -29.79 0.43
CA ARG A 107 -11.16 -31.09 1.11
C ARG A 107 -12.62 -31.46 1.37
N ARG A 108 -13.45 -30.51 1.84
CA ARG A 108 -14.88 -30.74 2.09
C ARG A 108 -15.66 -31.04 0.80
N LEU A 109 -15.27 -30.44 -0.32
CA LEU A 109 -15.91 -30.64 -1.62
C LEU A 109 -15.45 -31.95 -2.29
N ALA A 110 -14.24 -32.41 -2.02
CA ALA A 110 -13.68 -33.63 -2.61
C ALA A 110 -14.22 -34.94 -2.00
N GLY A 111 -14.83 -34.88 -0.81
CA GLY A 111 -15.32 -36.06 -0.07
C GLY A 111 -14.24 -36.67 0.80
#